data_AF-A0A848HK67-F1
#
_entry.id   AF-A0A848HK67-F1
#
_cell.length_a   1.000
_cell.length_b   1.000
_cell.length_c   1.000
_cell.angle_alpha   90.00
_cell.angle_beta   90.00
_cell.angle_gamma   90.00
#
_symmetry.space_group_name_H-M   'P 1'
#
loop_
_entity.id
_entity.type
_entity.pdbx_description
1 polymer ?
#
loop_
_entity_poly.entity_id
_entity_poly.type
_entity_poly.pdbx_seq_one_letter_code
_entity_poly.pdbx_strand_id
1 'polypeptide(L)'
;MADRRLLSRRHADVPEAEARRLLARQLTGEGATDWLPRINAETLQIQAGLIDEAGMKTDLFVKLSFKPGLRTSDARYRFSVFRMNSYGLDRVYQLCVSRASKRETDAHRKPHEHLGSLRSVGSAAWQKWGYEEVLARFCAQTKIVFMPAPRQKAYF
;
A
#
# COMPACT_ATOMS: atom_id res chain seq x y z
N MET A 1 -18.90 -6.03 -23.23
CA MET A 1 -18.93 -4.72 -22.53
C MET A 1 -18.44 -4.95 -21.11
N ALA A 2 -17.23 -4.51 -20.76
CA ALA A 2 -16.63 -4.77 -19.45
C ALA A 2 -17.19 -3.79 -18.40
N ASP A 3 -17.77 -4.35 -17.34
CA ASP A 3 -18.49 -3.65 -16.27
C ASP A 3 -17.57 -2.68 -15.50
N ARG A 4 -17.88 -1.39 -15.62
CA ARG A 4 -17.18 -0.24 -15.02
C ARG A 4 -17.69 0.04 -13.60
N ARG A 5 -17.70 -0.96 -12.70
CA ARG A 5 -18.17 -0.79 -11.29
C ARG A 5 -17.18 -1.23 -10.20
N LEU A 6 -15.88 -1.03 -10.41
CA LEU A 6 -14.84 -1.25 -9.39
C LEU A 6 -14.12 0.03 -8.92
N LEU A 7 -14.63 1.21 -9.27
CA LEU A 7 -14.05 2.49 -8.86
C LEU A 7 -14.93 3.13 -7.78
N SER A 8 -14.46 3.08 -6.53
CA SER A 8 -15.07 3.64 -5.31
C SER A 8 -16.05 2.73 -4.53
N ARG A 9 -15.79 1.43 -4.43
CA ARG A 9 -16.24 0.71 -3.22
C ARG A 9 -15.31 1.11 -2.09
N ARG A 10 -15.85 1.65 -0.99
CA ARG A 10 -15.11 1.68 0.28
C ARG A 10 -14.77 0.22 0.59
N HIS A 11 -13.48 -0.11 0.60
CA HIS A 11 -13.04 -1.40 1.11
C HIS A 11 -13.50 -1.47 2.57
N ALA A 12 -14.16 -2.56 2.96
CA ALA A 12 -14.42 -2.79 4.38
C ALA A 12 -13.07 -3.01 5.07
N ASP A 13 -12.97 -2.58 6.31
CA ASP A 13 -11.78 -2.85 7.12
C ASP A 13 -12.00 -4.14 7.90
N VAL A 14 -11.01 -5.02 7.90
CA VAL A 14 -11.02 -6.15 8.84
C VAL A 14 -10.81 -5.62 10.28
N PRO A 15 -11.29 -6.30 11.33
CA PRO A 15 -10.95 -5.95 12.70
C PRO A 15 -9.43 -5.94 12.94
N GLU A 16 -8.93 -5.05 13.79
CA GLU A 16 -7.48 -4.94 14.07
C GLU A 16 -6.85 -6.28 14.50
N ALA A 17 -7.50 -7.02 15.39
CA ALA A 17 -7.02 -8.32 15.86
C ALA A 17 -6.88 -9.33 14.71
N GLU A 18 -7.82 -9.30 13.76
CA GLU A 18 -7.75 -10.13 12.56
C GLU A 18 -6.62 -9.69 11.64
N ALA A 19 -6.43 -8.38 11.43
CA ALA A 19 -5.32 -7.86 10.65
C ALA A 19 -3.96 -8.29 11.23
N ARG A 20 -3.80 -8.21 12.56
CA ARG A 20 -2.60 -8.68 13.26
C ARG A 20 -2.37 -10.16 13.03
N ARG A 21 -3.41 -10.98 13.11
CA ARG A 21 -3.32 -12.42 12.86
C ARG A 21 -2.92 -12.74 11.42
N LEU A 22 -3.50 -12.06 10.44
CA LEU A 22 -3.19 -12.25 9.01
C LEU A 22 -1.74 -11.88 8.69
N LEU A 23 -1.21 -10.83 9.33
CA LEU A 23 0.16 -10.34 9.15
C LEU A 23 1.15 -10.89 10.19
N ALA A 24 0.76 -11.92 10.95
CA ALA A 24 1.60 -12.49 12.01
C ALA A 24 2.76 -13.34 11.48
N ARG A 25 2.63 -13.89 10.27
CA ARG A 25 3.62 -14.75 9.60
C ARG A 25 4.31 -14.00 8.47
N GLN A 26 5.48 -14.50 8.04
CA GLN A 26 6.13 -13.94 6.86
C GLN A 26 5.30 -14.27 5.62
N LEU A 27 5.25 -13.31 4.69
CA LEU A 27 4.58 -13.43 3.41
C LEU A 27 5.57 -13.07 2.31
N THR A 28 5.47 -13.72 1.15
CA THR A 28 6.31 -13.39 -0.01
C THR A 28 5.43 -12.82 -1.13
N GLY A 29 5.86 -11.69 -1.69
CA GLY A 29 5.25 -11.11 -2.88
C GLY A 29 6.11 -11.43 -4.11
N GLU A 30 5.63 -12.33 -4.96
CA GLU A 30 6.31 -12.71 -6.20
C GLU A 30 5.84 -11.85 -7.39
N GLY A 31 6.77 -11.51 -8.29
CA GLY A 31 6.43 -10.83 -9.56
C GLY A 31 5.99 -9.37 -9.43
N ALA A 32 6.19 -8.77 -8.25
CA ALA A 32 5.83 -7.38 -7.95
C ALA A 32 6.86 -6.38 -8.52
N THR A 33 7.25 -6.51 -9.79
CA THR A 33 8.46 -5.83 -10.32
C THR A 33 8.17 -4.56 -11.10
N ASP A 34 7.05 -4.53 -11.83
CA ASP A 34 6.76 -3.44 -12.77
C ASP A 34 5.67 -2.52 -12.28
N TRP A 35 6.04 -1.26 -12.08
CA TRP A 35 5.10 -0.16 -11.94
C TRP A 35 4.35 0.03 -13.25
N LEU A 36 3.04 -0.24 -13.22
CA LEU A 36 2.15 -0.06 -14.35
C LEU A 36 1.35 1.24 -14.17
N PRO A 37 1.18 2.06 -15.21
CA PRO A 37 0.31 3.22 -15.14
C PRO A 37 -1.13 2.75 -14.93
N ARG A 38 -1.84 3.42 -14.04
CA ARG A 38 -3.30 3.30 -13.96
C ARG A 38 -3.91 3.98 -15.19
N ILE A 39 -5.12 3.57 -15.55
CA ILE A 39 -5.91 4.06 -16.71
C ILE A 39 -5.98 5.60 -16.81
N ASN A 40 -5.74 6.33 -15.72
CA ASN A 40 -5.70 7.80 -15.64
C ASN A 40 -4.29 8.42 -15.45
N ALA A 41 -3.25 7.72 -15.94
CA ALA A 41 -1.86 8.17 -16.23
C ALA A 41 -0.99 8.78 -15.11
N GLU A 42 -1.57 9.38 -14.07
CA GLU A 42 -0.80 10.08 -13.02
C GLU A 42 -0.45 9.20 -11.82
N THR A 43 -0.88 7.94 -11.80
CA THR A 43 -0.64 7.03 -10.69
C THR A 43 -0.09 5.72 -11.21
N LEU A 44 1.04 5.33 -10.65
CA LEU A 44 1.72 4.08 -10.92
C LEU A 44 1.33 3.06 -9.86
N GLN A 45 1.14 1.81 -10.26
CA GLN A 45 0.73 0.74 -9.35
C GLN A 45 1.51 -0.55 -9.60
N ILE A 46 1.82 -1.24 -8.51
CA ILE A 46 2.23 -2.65 -8.48
C ILE A 46 1.15 -3.42 -7.75
N GLN A 47 0.79 -4.59 -8.26
CA GLN A 47 -0.10 -5.54 -7.60
C GLN A 47 0.51 -6.93 -7.65
N ALA A 48 0.46 -7.66 -6.54
CA ALA A 48 0.95 -9.03 -6.47
C ALA A 48 0.13 -9.83 -5.45
N GLY A 49 -0.12 -11.11 -5.75
CA GLY A 49 -0.61 -12.05 -4.75
C GLY A 49 0.47 -12.35 -3.72
N LEU A 50 0.06 -12.72 -2.51
CA LEU A 50 0.99 -13.11 -1.45
C LEU A 50 0.94 -14.62 -1.25
N ILE A 51 2.12 -15.22 -1.09
CA ILE A 51 2.29 -16.61 -0.68
C ILE A 51 2.82 -16.67 0.75
N ASP A 52 2.55 -17.76 1.47
CA ASP A 52 3.12 -17.99 2.79
C ASP A 52 4.49 -18.70 2.72
N GLU A 53 5.08 -18.98 3.88
CA GLU A 53 6.39 -19.61 4.03
C GLU A 53 6.47 -21.02 3.40
N ALA A 54 5.33 -21.70 3.22
CA ALA A 54 5.26 -22.99 2.55
C ALA A 54 5.12 -22.86 1.02
N GLY A 55 5.11 -21.64 0.49
CA GLY A 55 4.87 -21.35 -0.93
C GLY A 55 3.40 -21.46 -1.33
N MET A 56 2.47 -21.56 -0.37
CA MET A 56 1.05 -21.70 -0.65
C MET A 56 0.42 -20.34 -0.90
N LYS A 57 -0.42 -20.26 -1.93
CA LYS A 57 -1.21 -19.04 -2.23
C LYS A 57 -2.11 -18.71 -1.04
N THR A 58 -2.07 -17.45 -0.62
CA THR A 58 -2.99 -16.90 0.37
C THR A 58 -4.18 -16.22 -0.30
N ASP A 59 -5.18 -15.85 0.49
CA ASP A 59 -6.26 -14.95 0.07
C ASP A 59 -5.83 -13.46 0.14
N LEU A 60 -4.56 -13.19 0.38
CA LEU A 60 -4.02 -11.84 0.48
C LEU A 60 -3.35 -11.41 -0.82
N PHE A 61 -3.48 -10.12 -1.11
CA PHE A 61 -2.69 -9.48 -2.16
C PHE A 61 -2.27 -8.08 -1.73
N VAL A 62 -1.16 -7.63 -2.30
CA VAL A 62 -0.59 -6.32 -2.05
C VAL A 62 -0.83 -5.40 -3.23
N LYS A 63 -1.05 -4.12 -2.93
CA LYS A 63 -1.16 -3.04 -3.89
C LYS A 63 -0.29 -1.87 -3.44
N LEU A 64 0.77 -1.62 -4.18
CA LEU A 64 1.62 -0.45 -4.00
C LEU A 64 1.17 0.60 -5.02
N SER A 65 0.86 1.81 -4.56
CA SER A 65 0.51 2.94 -5.42
C SER A 65 1.43 4.11 -5.15
N PHE A 66 1.92 4.72 -6.23
CA PHE A 66 2.75 5.90 -6.21
C PHE A 66 2.16 6.95 -7.15
N LYS A 67 2.01 8.18 -6.66
CA LYS A 67 1.63 9.34 -7.46
C LYS A 67 2.71 10.42 -7.28
N PRO A 68 3.50 10.74 -8.32
CA PRO A 68 4.37 11.91 -8.27
C PRO A 68 3.53 13.19 -8.19
N GLY A 69 4.02 14.19 -7.47
CA GLY A 69 3.44 15.52 -7.45
C GLY A 69 3.92 16.37 -8.62
N LEU A 70 3.28 17.52 -8.84
CA LEU A 70 3.68 18.48 -9.88
C LEU A 70 5.06 19.12 -9.61
N ARG A 71 5.48 19.12 -8.35
CA ARG A 71 6.82 19.54 -7.92
C ARG A 71 7.66 18.30 -7.71
N THR A 72 8.92 18.33 -8.12
CA THR A 72 9.89 17.23 -7.96
C THR A 72 10.04 16.76 -6.52
N SER A 73 9.77 17.63 -5.53
CA SER A 73 9.80 17.27 -4.12
C SER A 73 8.55 16.55 -3.62
N ASP A 74 7.43 16.62 -4.33
CA ASP A 74 6.13 16.19 -3.81
C ASP A 74 5.81 14.78 -4.32
N ALA A 75 5.29 13.92 -3.44
CA ALA A 75 4.95 12.55 -3.76
C ALA A 75 3.87 12.02 -2.83
N ARG A 76 3.05 11.08 -3.32
CA ARG A 76 2.11 10.34 -2.51
C ARG A 76 2.29 8.85 -2.70
N TYR A 77 2.51 8.16 -1.60
CA TYR A 77 2.58 6.71 -1.50
C TYR A 77 1.35 6.19 -0.79
N ARG A 78 0.74 5.14 -1.35
CA ARG A 78 -0.32 4.37 -0.71
C ARG A 78 -0.04 2.89 -0.93
N PHE A 79 0.46 2.23 0.11
CA PHE A 79 0.77 0.81 0.07
C PHE A 79 -0.25 0.07 0.92
N SER A 80 -0.88 -0.95 0.36
CA SER A 80 -2.01 -1.63 0.97
C SER A 80 -1.90 -3.14 0.86
N VAL A 81 -2.34 -3.83 1.91
CA VAL A 81 -2.64 -5.27 1.87
C VAL A 81 -4.15 -5.44 1.95
N PHE A 82 -4.67 -6.27 1.08
CA PHE A 82 -6.08 -6.61 1.02
C PHE A 82 -6.27 -8.12 1.16
N ARG A 83 -7.38 -8.50 1.77
CA ARG A 83 -7.91 -9.86 1.77
C ARG A 83 -9.01 -9.95 0.73
N MET A 84 -8.90 -10.92 -0.16
CA MET A 84 -9.94 -11.25 -1.12
C MET A 84 -10.98 -12.16 -0.46
N ASN A 85 -12.24 -11.78 -0.54
CA ASN A 85 -13.36 -12.59 -0.09
C ASN A 85 -14.42 -12.68 -1.21
N SER A 86 -15.46 -13.49 -1.00
CA SER A 86 -16.53 -13.68 -1.99
C SER A 86 -17.33 -12.41 -2.34
N TYR A 87 -17.27 -11.37 -1.50
CA TYR A 87 -18.03 -10.13 -1.63
C TYR A 87 -17.19 -8.93 -2.10
N GLY A 88 -15.87 -9.08 -2.18
CA GLY A 88 -14.94 -8.05 -2.61
C GLY A 88 -13.59 -8.12 -1.89
N LEU A 89 -13.08 -6.94 -1.56
CA LEU A 89 -11.76 -6.74 -1.00
C LEU A 89 -11.85 -6.01 0.32
N ASP A 90 -11.38 -6.66 1.38
CA ASP A 90 -11.26 -6.06 2.69
C ASP A 90 -9.83 -5.57 2.90
N ARG A 91 -9.68 -4.38 3.48
CA ARG A 91 -8.38 -3.81 3.78
C ARG A 91 -7.85 -4.40 5.08
N VAL A 92 -6.67 -5.00 4.99
CA VAL A 92 -5.93 -5.58 6.11
C VAL A 92 -4.93 -4.56 6.66
N TYR A 93 -4.23 -3.86 5.77
CA TYR A 93 -3.29 -2.82 6.15
C TYR A 93 -3.20 -1.74 5.07
N GLN A 94 -2.93 -0.51 5.46
CA GLN A 94 -2.60 0.56 4.52
C GLN A 94 -1.69 1.60 5.14
N LEU A 95 -0.56 1.86 4.49
CA LEU A 95 0.32 2.98 4.77
C LEU A 95 0.06 4.10 3.76
N CYS A 96 -0.27 5.29 4.25
CA CYS A 96 -0.47 6.51 3.47
C CYS A 96 0.60 7.53 3.86
N VAL A 97 1.50 7.84 2.93
CA VAL A 97 2.53 8.86 3.14
C VAL A 97 2.44 9.89 2.03
N SER A 98 2.30 11.15 2.42
CA SER A 98 2.41 12.28 1.49
C SER A 98 3.65 13.08 1.87
N ARG A 99 4.61 13.14 0.94
CA ARG A 99 5.75 14.04 0.99
C ARG A 99 5.33 15.31 0.27
N ALA A 100 5.32 16.43 0.98
CA ALA A 100 4.89 17.71 0.46
C ALA A 100 5.83 18.82 0.93
N SER A 101 6.15 19.74 0.02
CA SER A 101 6.97 20.93 0.30
C SER A 101 6.35 21.86 1.35
N LYS A 102 5.02 21.86 1.49
CA LYS A 102 4.29 22.59 2.53
C LYS A 102 3.80 21.63 3.60
N ARG A 103 3.84 22.08 4.86
CA ARG A 103 3.28 21.37 6.01
C ARG A 103 1.79 21.11 5.79
N GLU A 104 1.39 19.84 5.82
CA GLU A 104 -0.02 19.45 5.73
C GLU A 104 -0.74 19.80 7.04
N THR A 105 -1.77 20.63 6.94
CA THR A 105 -2.57 21.11 8.08
C THR A 105 -3.77 20.21 8.33
N ASP A 106 -4.29 19.54 7.30
CA ASP A 106 -5.42 18.63 7.43
C ASP A 106 -4.97 17.31 8.09
N ALA A 107 -5.53 17.02 9.27
CA ALA A 107 -5.26 15.80 10.02
C ALA A 107 -5.64 14.51 9.26
N HIS A 108 -6.58 14.57 8.31
CA HIS A 108 -6.93 13.43 7.44
C HIS A 108 -5.87 13.15 6.39
N ARG A 109 -5.07 14.16 6.03
CA ARG A 109 -4.05 14.08 4.97
C ARG A 109 -2.63 13.92 5.52
N LYS A 110 -2.44 14.13 6.83
CA LYS A 110 -1.20 13.77 7.52
C LYS A 110 -0.84 12.30 7.23
N PRO A 111 0.45 11.97 7.10
CA PRO A 111 0.89 10.59 6.98
C PRO A 111 0.29 9.73 8.10
N HIS A 112 -0.18 8.54 7.76
CA HIS A 112 -0.86 7.66 8.70
C HIS A 112 -0.86 6.23 8.17
N GLU A 113 -1.12 5.29 9.07
CA GLU A 113 -1.34 3.89 8.73
C GLU A 113 -2.70 3.40 9.26
N HIS A 114 -3.22 2.37 8.61
CA HIS A 114 -4.40 1.61 9.05
C HIS A 114 -3.96 0.16 9.24
N LEU A 115 -4.26 -0.42 10.40
CA LEU A 115 -4.12 -1.86 10.67
C LEU A 115 -5.53 -2.40 10.94
N GLY A 116 -6.13 -2.98 9.91
CA GLY A 116 -7.57 -3.20 9.88
C GLY A 116 -8.32 -1.89 10.11
N SER A 117 -9.23 -1.89 11.08
CA SER A 117 -10.02 -0.73 11.48
C SER A 117 -9.26 0.30 12.35
N LEU A 118 -8.07 -0.04 12.86
CA LEU A 118 -7.28 0.88 13.69
C LEU A 118 -6.51 1.86 12.81
N ARG A 119 -6.72 3.17 13.01
CA ARG A 119 -5.96 4.24 12.37
C ARG A 119 -4.92 4.83 13.32
N SER A 120 -3.67 4.90 12.89
CA SER A 120 -2.56 5.51 13.63
C SER A 120 -1.94 6.65 12.83
N VAL A 121 -1.81 7.84 13.45
CA VAL A 121 -1.20 9.01 12.81
C VAL A 121 0.32 8.89 12.86
N GLY A 122 0.97 9.10 11.73
CA GLY A 122 2.42 9.10 11.60
C GLY A 122 3.07 10.35 12.20
N SER A 123 4.35 10.23 12.52
CA SER A 123 5.15 11.37 12.99
C SER A 123 5.39 12.39 11.87
N ALA A 124 5.80 13.61 12.24
CA ALA A 124 6.16 14.65 11.27
C ALA A 124 7.32 14.22 10.34
N ALA A 125 8.20 13.32 10.80
CA ALA A 125 9.31 12.82 10.01
C ALA A 125 8.84 12.05 8.76
N TRP A 126 7.65 11.46 8.79
CA TRP A 126 7.10 10.69 7.66
C TRP A 126 6.87 11.56 6.43
N GLN A 127 6.69 12.89 6.61
CA GLN A 127 6.55 13.82 5.48
C GLN A 127 7.84 13.97 4.67
N LYS A 128 8.99 13.55 5.21
CA LYS A 128 10.30 13.61 4.53
C LYS A 128 10.69 12.28 3.88
N TRP A 129 9.95 11.21 4.16
CA TRP A 129 10.27 9.88 3.65
C TRP A 129 10.23 9.83 2.11
N GLY A 130 11.25 9.20 1.55
CA GLY A 130 11.27 8.74 0.17
C GLY A 130 10.65 7.36 0.04
N TYR A 131 10.78 6.78 -1.15
CA TYR A 131 10.22 5.46 -1.43
C TYR A 131 10.80 4.36 -0.53
N GLU A 132 12.11 4.35 -0.32
CA GLU A 132 12.81 3.31 0.45
C GLU A 132 12.34 3.28 1.90
N GLU A 133 12.19 4.43 2.56
CA GLU A 133 11.69 4.46 3.95
C GLU A 133 10.23 4.03 4.05
N VAL A 134 9.39 4.41 3.07
CA VAL A 134 7.99 3.99 3.02
C VAL A 134 7.89 2.48 2.80
N LEU A 135 8.69 1.92 1.89
CA LEU A 135 8.73 0.48 1.62
C LEU A 135 9.25 -0.27 2.85
N ALA A 136 10.34 0.17 3.46
CA ALA A 136 10.89 -0.44 4.67
C ALA A 136 9.87 -0.45 5.82
N ARG A 137 9.16 0.66 6.06
CA ARG A 137 8.08 0.72 7.06
C ARG A 137 6.96 -0.26 6.72
N PHE A 138 6.55 -0.30 5.46
CA PHE A 138 5.49 -1.20 5.00
C PHE A 138 5.86 -2.67 5.21
N CYS A 139 7.06 -3.09 4.78
CA CYS A 139 7.56 -4.45 4.97
C CYS A 139 7.70 -4.80 6.46
N ALA A 140 8.21 -3.88 7.29
CA ALA A 140 8.34 -4.11 8.73
C ALA A 140 6.99 -4.32 9.44
N GLN A 141 5.93 -3.61 9.01
CA GLN A 141 4.59 -3.77 9.59
C GLN A 141 3.84 -5.00 9.05
N THR A 142 4.10 -5.42 7.82
CA THR A 142 3.34 -6.49 7.14
C THR A 142 4.07 -7.84 7.10
N LYS A 143 5.35 -7.87 7.44
CA LYS A 143 6.25 -9.03 7.27
C LYS A 143 6.31 -9.55 5.84
N ILE A 144 6.02 -8.69 4.86
CA ILE A 144 6.13 -9.03 3.44
C ILE A 144 7.58 -8.89 2.99
N VAL A 145 8.09 -9.91 2.34
CA VAL A 145 9.35 -9.90 1.59
C VAL A 145 9.01 -9.93 0.10
N PHE A 146 9.56 -8.99 -0.67
CA PHE A 146 9.33 -8.93 -2.11
C PHE A 146 10.48 -9.57 -2.87
N MET A 147 10.16 -10.44 -3.84
CA MET A 147 11.15 -11.14 -4.65
C MET A 147 10.84 -11.00 -6.16
N PRO A 148 11.65 -10.24 -6.93
CA PRO A 148 12.65 -9.28 -6.45
C PRO A 148 11.98 -8.05 -5.79
N ALA A 149 12.76 -7.28 -5.04
CA ALA A 149 12.25 -6.07 -4.40
C ALA A 149 11.76 -5.04 -5.44
N PRO A 150 10.57 -4.45 -5.26
CA PRO A 150 10.06 -3.43 -6.17
C PRO A 150 11.01 -2.23 -6.14
N ARG A 151 11.49 -1.81 -7.30
CA ARG A 151 12.31 -0.61 -7.43
C ARG A 151 11.43 0.56 -7.83
N GLN A 152 11.62 1.73 -7.24
CA GLN A 152 11.00 2.93 -7.78
C GLN A 152 11.63 3.21 -9.15
N LYS A 153 10.83 3.15 -10.22
CA LYS A 153 11.29 3.65 -11.52
C LYS A 153 11.55 5.15 -11.37
N ALA A 154 12.74 5.58 -11.77
CA ALA A 154 13.11 6.99 -11.82
C ALA A 154 12.27 7.66 -12.92
N TYR A 155 11.08 8.13 -12.57
CA TYR A 155 10.31 9.00 -13.44
C TYR A 155 10.81 10.42 -13.20
N PHE A 156 11.77 10.83 -14.03
CA PHE A 156 12.18 12.21 -14.25
C PHE A 156 11.60 12.67 -15.57
#